data_AF-X0YHF3-F1
#
_entry.id   AF-X0YHF3-F1
#
_cell.length_a   1.000
_cell.length_b   1.000
_cell.length_c   1.000
_cell.angle_alpha   90.00
_cell.angle_beta   90.00
_cell.angle_gamma   90.00
#
_symmetry.space_group_name_H-M   'P 1'
#
loop_
_entity.id
_entity.type
_entity.pdbx_description
1 polymer ?
#
loop_
_entity_poly.entity_id
_entity_poly.type
_entity_poly.pdbx_seq_one_letter_code
_entity_poly.pdbx_strand_id
1 'polypeptide(L)'
;RTYYLAVVRTQHIYAKGQPLTVDLILDIMEKVEFGFDDEGNPQYPTLVLPPAAIERLKELKFTPEQEQRRKQIIEEERARFNASKRTRRLS
;
A
#
# COMPACT_ATOMS: atom_id res chain seq x y z
N ARG A 1 -1.79 16.02 29.72
CA ARG A 1 -2.65 15.31 28.74
C ARG A 1 -1.82 15.19 27.47
N THR A 2 -1.15 14.05 27.26
CA THR A 2 -0.18 13.87 26.16
C THR A 2 -0.96 13.45 24.92
N TYR A 3 -1.05 14.34 23.94
CA TYR A 3 -1.67 14.03 22.65
C TYR A 3 -0.61 13.33 21.79
N TYR A 4 -0.81 12.05 21.49
CA TYR A 4 -0.03 11.36 20.47
C TYR A 4 -0.45 11.94 19.11
N LEU A 5 0.43 12.72 18.46
CA LEU A 5 0.29 13.01 17.04
C LEU A 5 0.52 11.70 16.27
N ALA A 6 -0.57 11.03 15.89
CA ALA A 6 -0.51 10.06 14.81
C ALA A 6 -0.25 10.84 13.52
N VAL A 7 1.01 10.91 13.09
CA VAL A 7 1.40 11.47 11.78
C VAL A 7 0.91 10.48 10.71
N VAL A 8 -0.35 10.61 10.29
CA VAL A 8 -0.84 9.96 9.07
C VAL A 8 -0.28 10.77 7.91
N ARG A 9 0.81 10.30 7.31
CA ARG A 9 1.41 10.93 6.14
C ARG A 9 0.51 10.65 4.93
N THR A 10 -0.44 11.54 4.67
CA THR A 10 -1.34 11.41 3.51
C THR A 10 -0.58 11.68 2.22
N GLN A 11 -0.36 10.66 1.40
CA GLN A 11 0.27 10.80 0.09
C GLN A 11 -0.82 10.84 -0.99
N HIS A 12 -0.87 11.94 -1.75
CA HIS A 12 -1.82 12.09 -2.86
C HIS A 12 -1.13 11.66 -4.16
N ILE A 13 -1.57 10.53 -4.72
CA ILE A 13 -1.09 10.05 -6.02
C ILE A 13 -2.14 10.38 -7.07
N TYR A 14 -1.81 11.28 -7.99
CA TYR A 14 -2.69 11.67 -9.08
C TYR A 14 -2.51 10.71 -10.26
N ALA A 15 -3.54 9.90 -10.54
CA ALA A 15 -3.56 8.99 -11.68
C ALA A 15 -3.67 9.68 -13.06
N LYS A 16 -3.57 11.02 -13.13
CA LYS A 16 -3.59 11.84 -14.37
C LYS A 16 -4.69 11.47 -15.39
N GLY A 17 -5.86 11.03 -14.92
CA GLY A 17 -6.98 10.63 -15.80
C GLY A 17 -6.80 9.27 -16.49
N GLN A 18 -5.82 8.46 -16.08
CA GLN A 18 -5.72 7.08 -16.53
C GLN A 18 -6.88 6.24 -15.98
N PRO A 19 -7.38 5.26 -16.76
CA PRO A 19 -8.38 4.34 -16.26
C PRO A 19 -7.84 3.59 -15.04
N LEU A 20 -8.71 3.34 -14.06
CA LEU A 20 -8.37 2.50 -12.92
C LEU A 20 -8.16 1.07 -13.42
N THR A 21 -6.89 0.64 -13.48
CA THR A 21 -6.49 -0.72 -13.86
C THR A 21 -5.78 -1.41 -12.69
N VAL A 22 -5.73 -2.74 -12.72
CA VAL A 22 -4.99 -3.51 -11.71
C VAL A 22 -3.51 -3.13 -11.71
N ASP A 23 -2.92 -2.91 -12.88
CA ASP A 23 -1.51 -2.54 -13.00
C ASP A 23 -1.20 -1.19 -12.36
N LEU A 24 -2.07 -0.20 -12.53
CA LEU A 24 -1.95 1.10 -11.85
C LEU A 24 -2.00 0.94 -10.33
N ILE A 25 -2.85 0.05 -9.81
CA ILE A 25 -2.94 -0.22 -8.37
C ILE A 25 -1.65 -0.85 -7.87
N LEU A 26 -1.07 -1.80 -8.62
CA LEU A 26 0.19 -2.43 -8.27
C LEU A 26 1.36 -1.44 -8.29
N ASP A 27 1.43 -0.56 -9.30
CA ASP A 27 2.43 0.52 -9.37
C ASP A 27 2.31 1.49 -8.18
N ILE A 28 1.09 1.82 -7.76
CA ILE A 28 0.85 2.61 -6.55
C ILE A 28 1.33 1.87 -5.31
N MET A 29 1.01 0.58 -5.17
CA MET A 29 1.44 -0.25 -4.04
C MET A 29 2.97 -0.37 -3.97
N GLU A 30 3.66 -0.38 -5.10
CA GLU A 30 5.12 -0.43 -5.18
C GLU A 30 5.78 0.89 -4.75
N LYS A 31 5.11 2.03 -5.01
CA LYS A 31 5.62 3.37 -4.67
C LYS A 31 5.30 3.81 -3.25
N VAL A 32 4.21 3.31 -2.69
CA VAL A 32 3.78 3.68 -1.34
C VAL A 32 4.40 2.74 -0.33
N GLU A 33 5.15 3.31 0.62
CA GLU A 33 5.58 2.56 1.79
C GLU A 33 4.38 2.31 2.71
N PHE A 34 4.15 1.04 3.06
CA PHE A 34 3.12 0.63 4.01
C PHE A 34 3.70 -0.18 5.16
N GLY A 35 3.04 -0.10 6.31
CA GLY A 35 3.46 -0.82 7.51
C GLY A 35 2.99 -2.26 7.53
N PHE A 36 3.46 -3.02 8.52
CA PHE A 36 2.92 -4.33 8.85
C PHE A 36 2.54 -4.34 10.34
N ASP A 37 1.42 -4.97 10.67
CA ASP A 37 1.02 -5.20 12.07
C ASP A 37 1.86 -6.31 12.73
N ASP A 38 1.60 -6.59 14.01
CA ASP A 38 2.32 -7.61 14.79
C ASP A 38 2.09 -9.06 14.28
N GLU A 39 0.95 -9.32 13.63
CA GLU A 39 0.66 -10.60 12.96
C GLU A 39 1.29 -10.68 11.57
N GLY A 40 1.86 -9.57 11.09
CA GLY A 40 2.48 -9.45 9.79
C GLY A 40 1.48 -9.21 8.67
N ASN A 41 0.26 -8.74 8.94
CA ASN A 41 -0.64 -8.30 7.89
C ASN A 41 -0.22 -6.90 7.39
N PRO A 42 -0.25 -6.66 6.07
CA PRO A 42 0.05 -5.35 5.50
C PRO A 42 -1.00 -4.33 5.92
N GLN A 43 -0.56 -3.21 6.49
CA GLN A 43 -1.40 -2.06 6.81
C GLN A 43 -1.40 -1.08 5.65
N TYR A 44 -2.34 -1.28 4.72
CA TYR A 44 -2.45 -0.42 3.54
C TYR A 44 -2.86 1.02 3.90
N PRO A 45 -2.38 2.01 3.13
CA PRO A 45 -2.85 3.38 3.25
C PRO A 45 -4.34 3.48 2.87
N THR A 46 -5.03 4.46 3.42
CA THR A 46 -6.40 4.77 3.02
C THR A 46 -6.42 5.33 1.60
N LEU A 47 -7.03 4.58 0.68
CA LEU A 47 -7.24 5.03 -0.69
C LEU A 47 -8.61 5.71 -0.82
N VAL A 48 -8.61 7.01 -1.14
CA VAL A 48 -9.84 7.78 -1.38
C VAL A 48 -10.08 7.88 -2.88
N LEU A 49 -11.20 7.31 -3.34
CA LEU A 49 -11.61 7.30 -4.74
C LEU A 49 -13.02 7.89 -4.89
N PRO A 50 -13.35 8.50 -6.05
CA PRO A 50 -14.72 8.87 -6.36
C PRO A 50 -15.61 7.61 -6.52
N PRO A 51 -16.93 7.70 -6.26
CA PRO A 51 -17.84 6.54 -6.29
C PRO A 51 -17.76 5.70 -7.56
N ALA A 52 -17.72 6.36 -8.73
CA ALA A 52 -17.61 5.67 -10.02
C ALA A 52 -16.32 4.84 -10.16
N ALA A 53 -15.22 5.27 -9.54
CA ALA A 53 -13.97 4.52 -9.54
C ALA A 53 -14.02 3.34 -8.55
N ILE A 54 -14.75 3.47 -7.44
CA ILE A 54 -14.96 2.37 -6.47
C ILE A 54 -15.74 1.22 -7.13
N GLU A 55 -16.75 1.53 -7.95
CA GLU A 55 -17.49 0.51 -8.69
C GLU A 55 -16.57 -0.25 -9.65
N ARG A 56 -15.74 0.48 -10.42
CA ARG A 56 -14.75 -0.14 -11.29
C ARG A 56 -13.74 -0.99 -10.53
N LEU A 57 -13.29 -0.53 -9.36
CA LEU A 57 -12.36 -1.29 -8.51
C LEU A 57 -12.92 -2.66 -8.13
N LYS A 58 -14.22 -2.74 -7.81
CA LYS A 58 -14.88 -4.01 -7.45
C LYS A 58 -14.99 -4.98 -8.64
N GLU A 59 -15.06 -4.45 -9.85
CA GLU A 59 -15.12 -5.26 -11.07
C GLU A 59 -13.73 -5.74 -11.54
N LEU A 60 -12.65 -5.10 -11.08
CA LEU A 60 -11.29 -5.51 -11.41
C LEU A 60 -10.99 -6.87 -10.78
N LYS A 61 -10.61 -7.83 -11.63
CA LYS A 61 -10.08 -9.12 -11.21
C LYS A 61 -8.59 -9.15 -11.50
N PHE A 62 -7.82 -9.63 -10.53
CA PHE A 62 -6.40 -9.87 -10.72
C PHE A 62 -6.22 -11.08 -11.63
N THR A 63 -5.34 -10.96 -12.62
CA THR A 63 -4.83 -12.13 -13.33
C THR A 63 -3.84 -12.90 -12.45
N PRO A 64 -3.56 -14.18 -12.71
CA PRO A 64 -2.57 -14.94 -11.94
C PRO A 64 -1.19 -14.27 -11.88
N GLU A 65 -0.76 -13.65 -12.98
CA GLU A 65 0.50 -12.91 -13.08
C GLU A 65 0.49 -11.67 -12.18
N GLN A 66 -0.61 -10.93 -12.15
CA GLN A 66 -0.79 -9.75 -11.30
C GLN A 66 -0.87 -10.12 -9.82
N GLU A 67 -1.47 -11.26 -9.48
CA GLU A 67 -1.44 -11.79 -8.11
C GLU A 67 -0.03 -12.14 -7.66
N GLN A 68 0.78 -12.74 -8.54
CA GLN A 68 2.17 -13.04 -8.25
C GLN A 68 2.98 -11.76 -8.03
N ARG A 69 2.81 -10.77 -8.90
CA ARG A 69 3.43 -9.44 -8.72
C ARG A 69 3.01 -8.79 -7.40
N ARG A 70 1.72 -8.84 -7.05
CA ARG A 70 1.22 -8.33 -5.76
C ARG A 70 1.92 -8.97 -4.57
N LYS A 71 2.10 -10.30 -4.59
CA LYS A 71 2.79 -11.03 -3.53
C LYS A 71 4.26 -10.61 -3.41
N GLN A 72 4.95 -10.43 -4.54
CA GLN A 72 6.34 -9.98 -4.57
C GLN A 72 6.47 -8.59 -3.93
N ILE A 73 5.64 -7.62 -4.34
CA ILE A 73 5.63 -6.26 -3.76
C ILE A 73 5.48 -6.31 -2.23
N ILE A 74 4.54 -7.11 -1.72
CA ILE A 74 4.29 -7.26 -0.28
C ILE A 74 5.50 -7.90 0.43
N GLU A 75 6.13 -8.89 -0.19
CA GLU A 75 7.28 -9.58 0.40
C GLU A 75 8.52 -8.67 0.46
N GLU A 76 8.78 -7.90 -0.60
CA GLU A 76 9.85 -6.93 -0.66
C GLU A 76 9.66 -5.81 0.38
N GLU A 77 8.46 -5.23 0.46
CA GLU A 77 8.16 -4.20 1.48
C GLU A 77 8.22 -4.78 2.90
N ARG A 78 7.81 -6.04 3.12
CA ARG A 78 7.98 -6.71 4.41
C ARG A 78 9.45 -6.83 4.79
N ALA A 79 10.31 -7.26 3.86
CA ALA A 79 11.73 -7.37 4.10
C ALA A 79 12.35 -5.99 4.44
N ARG A 80 11.95 -4.95 3.70
CA ARG A 80 12.37 -3.56 3.94
C ARG A 80 11.90 -3.03 5.29
N PHE A 81 10.65 -3.27 5.66
CA PHE A 81 10.08 -2.89 6.95
C PHE A 81 10.80 -3.59 8.12
N ASN A 82 11.07 -4.89 7.99
CA ASN A 82 11.82 -5.65 8.99
C ASN A 82 13.27 -5.18 9.14
N ALA A 83 13.94 -4.87 8.03
CA ALA A 83 15.29 -4.31 8.04
C ALA A 83 15.34 -2.94 8.76
N SER A 84 14.35 -2.07 8.51
CA SER A 84 14.20 -0.77 9.17
C SER A 84 13.88 -0.89 10.67
N LYS A 85 13.06 -1.87 11.10
CA LYS A 85 12.82 -2.14 12.52
C LYS A 85 14.08 -2.62 13.26
N ARG A 86 14.93 -3.41 12.61
CA ARG A 86 16.15 -3.98 13.22
C ARG A 86 17.20 -2.91 13.54
N THR A 87 17.34 -1.87 12.71
CA THR A 87 18.26 -0.75 12.96
C THR A 87 17.80 0.19 14.07
N ARG A 88 16.51 0.18 14.43
CA ARG A 88 15.93 1.03 15.49
C ARG A 88 16.13 0.51 16.93
N ARG A 89 16.77 -0.65 17.10
CA ARG A 89 17.09 -1.27 18.41
C ARG A 89 18.58 -1.20 18.75
N LEU A 90 19.26 -0.12 18.38
CA LEU A 90 20.62 0.18 18.81
C LEU A 90 20.65 1.54 19.51
N SER A 91 20.12 1.57 20.74
CA SER A 91 20.38 2.60 21.74
C SER A 91 19.99 2.05 23.11
#